data_AF-A0A949MT12-F1
#
_entry.id   AF-A0A949MT12-F1
#
_cell.length_a   1.000
_cell.length_b   1.000
_cell.length_c   1.000
_cell.angle_alpha   90.00
_cell.angle_beta   90.00
_cell.angle_gamma   90.00
#
_symmetry.space_group_name_H-M   'P 1'
#
loop_
_entity.id
_entity.type
_entity.pdbx_description
1 polymer ?
#
loop_
_entity_poly.entity_id
_entity_poly.type
_entity_poly.pdbx_seq_one_letter_code
_entity_poly.pdbx_strand_id
1 'polypeptide(L)' 'MNILIALDGSECSKAAVDFVLSRPWRPDDTFVIVHVVEPMPADMGINYVPTCTSVCDNAIFEAAKSLTDDAKAR' A
#
# COMPACT_ATOMS: atom_id res chain seq x y z
N MET A 1 -3.88 12.43 17.19
CA MET A 1 -3.69 13.15 15.90
C MET A 1 -4.21 12.29 14.77
N ASN A 2 -4.70 12.87 13.67
CA ASN A 2 -5.12 12.10 12.49
C ASN A 2 -4.12 12.35 11.37
N ILE A 3 -3.46 11.29 10.90
CA ILE A 3 -2.35 11.36 9.95
C ILE A 3 -2.75 10.58 8.70
N LEU A 4 -2.70 11.21 7.54
CA LEU A 4 -2.95 10.57 6.26
C LEU A 4 -1.63 10.39 5.51
N ILE A 5 -1.35 9.15 5.09
CA ILE A 5 -0.16 8.79 4.33
C ILE A 5 -0.63 8.35 2.93
N ALA A 6 -0.23 9.11 1.92
CA ALA A 6 -0.47 8.75 0.52
C ALA A 6 0.68 7.89 0.00
N LEU A 7 0.35 6.77 -0.65
CA LEU A 7 1.30 5.87 -1.28
C LEU A 7 1.03 5.84 -2.78
N ASP A 8 2.08 5.98 -3.59
CA ASP A 8 2.05 5.85 -5.04
C ASP A 8 2.89 4.68 -5.55
N GLY A 9 3.51 3.92 -4.66
CA GLY A 9 4.38 2.77 -5.00
C GLY A 9 5.81 3.18 -5.37
N SER A 10 6.15 4.47 -5.34
CA SER A 10 7.52 4.94 -5.57
C SER A 10 8.43 4.71 -4.36
N GLU A 11 9.74 4.66 -4.60
CA GLU A 11 10.77 4.67 -3.54
C GLU A 11 10.64 5.89 -2.61
N CYS A 12 10.18 7.03 -3.15
CA CYS A 12 9.92 8.23 -2.36
C CYS A 12 8.77 8.01 -1.37
N SER A 13 7.68 7.36 -1.77
CA SER A 13 6.57 7.05 -0.86
C SER A 13 6.99 6.07 0.23
N LYS A 14 7.85 5.10 -0.10
CA LYS A 14 8.46 4.21 0.89
C LYS A 14 9.31 4.98 1.90
N ALA A 15 10.20 5.86 1.44
CA ALA A 15 11.03 6.67 2.33
C ALA A 15 10.19 7.59 3.24
N ALA A 16 9.05 8.09 2.75
CA ALA A 16 8.12 8.87 3.55
C ALA A 16 7.50 8.04 4.69
N VAL A 17 7.12 6.79 4.43
CA VAL A 17 6.65 5.86 5.49
C VAL A 17 7.76 5.61 6.51
N ASP A 18 8.98 5.32 6.06
CA ASP A 18 10.12 5.04 6.95
C ASP A 18 10.42 6.27 7.85
N PHE A 19 10.29 7.49 7.32
CA PHE A 19 10.39 8.72 8.11
C PHE A 19 9.26 8.85 9.13
N VAL A 20 8.01 8.61 8.73
CA VAL A 20 6.84 8.67 9.63
C VAL A 20 7.00 7.67 10.77
N LEU A 21 7.49 6.45 10.51
CA LEU A 21 7.73 5.43 11.53
C LEU A 21 8.78 5.83 12.58
N SER A 22 9.75 6.68 12.22
CA SER A 22 10.81 7.12 13.13
C SER A 22 10.37 8.11 14.22
N ARG A 23 9.13 8.60 14.14
CA ARG A 23 8.62 9.66 15.01
C ARG A 23 8.00 9.07 16.29
N PRO A 24 8.11 9.77 17.43
CA PRO A 24 7.40 9.36 18.65
C PRO A 24 5.91 9.70 18.52
N TRP A 25 5.08 8.68 18.30
CA TRP A 25 3.63 8.80 18.25
C TRP A 25 3.00 8.57 19.61
N ARG A 26 1.87 9.22 19.86
CA ARG A 26 1.05 8.98 21.05
C ARG A 26 0.13 7.78 20.77
N PRO A 27 -0.31 7.04 21.81
CA PRO A 27 -1.21 5.90 21.63
C PRO A 27 -2.55 6.24 20.96
N ASP A 28 -2.99 7.49 21.05
CA ASP A 28 -4.23 8.01 20.47
C ASP A 28 -4.05 8.64 19.08
N ASP A 29 -2.85 8.57 18.51
CA ASP A 29 -2.62 8.95 17.12
C ASP A 29 -3.17 7.88 16.17
N THR A 30 -3.89 8.31 15.14
CA THR A 30 -4.52 7.46 14.14
C THR A 30 -3.92 7.71 12.77
N PHE A 31 -3.77 6.64 12.00
CA PHE A 31 -3.17 6.66 10.68
C PHE A 31 -4.16 6.13 9.65
N VAL A 32 -4.24 6.84 8.53
CA VAL A 32 -4.98 6.41 7.35
C VAL A 32 -3.99 6.31 6.20
N ILE A 33 -3.88 5.12 5.64
CA ILE A 33 -3.02 4.87 4.47
C ILE A 33 -3.91 4.84 3.23
N VAL A 34 -3.56 5.65 2.24
CA VAL A 34 -4.31 5.76 0.98
C VAL A 34 -3.39 5.48 -0.19
N HIS A 35 -3.79 4.55 -1.05
CA HIS A 35 -3.20 4.35 -2.36
C HIS A 35 -4.25 4.68 -3.42
N VAL A 36 -3.86 5.47 -4.42
CA VAL A 36 -4.75 5.83 -5.54
C VAL A 36 -4.34 4.99 -6.74
N VAL A 37 -5.27 4.16 -7.21
CA VAL A 37 -5.08 3.43 -8.46
C VAL A 37 -5.19 4.43 -9.61
N GLU A 38 -4.15 4.51 -10.43
CA GLU A 38 -4.13 5.41 -11.59
C GLU A 38 -5.23 5.02 -12.60
N PRO A 39 -5.89 6.00 -13.23
CA PRO A 39 -6.88 5.72 -14.26
C PRO A 39 -6.19 5.03 -15.44
N MET A 40 -6.79 3.94 -15.93
CA MET A 40 -6.36 3.34 -17.20
C MET A 40 -6.60 4.34 -18.33
N PRO A 41 -5.56 4.73 -19.10
CA PRO A 41 -5.71 5.54 -20.30
C PRO A 41 -6.73 4.90 -21.27
N ALA A 42 -7.66 5.69 -21.77
CA ALA A 42 -8.77 5.21 -22.62
C ALA A 42 -8.29 4.65 -23.99
N ASP A 43 -7.05 4.95 -24.37
CA ASP A 43 -6.36 4.45 -25.56
C ASP A 43 -5.62 3.13 -25.34
N MET A 44 -5.47 2.69 -24.08
CA MET A 44 -5.10 1.31 -23.78
C MET A 44 -6.31 0.42 -24.04
N GLY A 45 -6.44 -0.06 -25.29
CA GLY A 45 -7.41 -1.09 -25.64
C GLY A 45 -7.31 -2.28 -24.68
N ILE A 46 -8.41 -3.01 -24.54
CA ILE A 46 -8.64 -4.16 -23.63
C ILE A 46 -7.57 -5.29 -23.74
N ASN A 47 -6.61 -5.15 -24.66
CA ASN A 47 -5.46 -6.03 -24.85
C ASN A 47 -4.19 -5.62 -24.08
N TYR A 48 -4.14 -4.48 -23.38
CA TYR A 48 -3.01 -4.18 -22.50
C TYR A 48 -3.25 -4.77 -21.11
N VAL A 49 -2.98 -6.08 -20.99
CA VAL A 49 -2.65 -6.71 -19.71
C VAL A 49 -1.19 -7.14 -19.76
N PRO A 50 -0.21 -6.23 -19.62
CA PRO A 50 1.11 -6.65 -19.20
C PRO A 50 1.00 -6.89 -17.70
N THR A 51 0.85 -8.15 -17.32
CA THR A 51 1.15 -8.61 -15.96
C THR A 51 0.33 -7.96 -14.82
N CYS A 52 -0.99 -8.17 -14.79
CA CYS A 52 -1.72 -8.28 -13.50
C CYS A 52 -1.44 -9.64 -12.80
N THR A 53 -0.38 -10.32 -13.25
CA THR A 53 0.37 -11.35 -12.55
C THR A 53 1.84 -10.96 -12.65
N SER A 54 2.21 -9.79 -12.16
CA SER A 54 3.64 -9.54 -11.93
C SER A 54 4.04 -10.42 -10.75
N VAL A 55 5.27 -10.92 -10.72
CA VAL A 55 5.76 -11.84 -9.65
C VAL A 55 5.58 -11.24 -8.24
N CYS A 56 5.34 -9.93 -8.16
CA CYS A 56 5.03 -9.17 -6.94
C CYS A 56 3.60 -9.39 -6.40
N ASP A 57 2.62 -9.81 -7.21
CA ASP A 57 1.23 -9.95 -6.78
C ASP A 57 1.06 -11.09 -5.77
N ASN A 58 1.82 -12.18 -5.92
CA ASN A 58 1.85 -13.24 -4.90
C ASN A 58 2.49 -12.74 -3.60
N ALA A 59 3.57 -11.95 -3.66
CA ALA A 59 4.22 -11.45 -2.46
C ALA A 59 3.33 -10.48 -1.69
N ILE A 60 2.63 -9.58 -2.40
CA ILE A 60 1.67 -8.63 -1.81
C ILE A 60 0.45 -9.39 -1.26
N PHE A 61 -0.06 -10.39 -1.99
CA PHE A 61 -1.17 -11.21 -1.55
C PHE A 61 -0.82 -12.03 -0.30
N GLU A 62 0.34 -12.68 -0.27
CA GLU A 62 0.82 -13.44 0.89
C GLU A 62 1.08 -12.53 2.10
N ALA A 63 1.63 -11.32 1.88
CA ALA A 63 1.82 -10.33 2.93
C ALA A 63 0.48 -9.79 3.48
N ALA A 64 -0.50 -9.54 2.61
CA ALA A 64 -1.84 -9.12 3.04
C ALA A 64 -2.57 -10.25 3.78
N LYS A 65 -2.40 -11.49 3.34
CA LYS A 65 -2.98 -12.69 3.97
C LYS A 65 -2.39 -12.93 5.36
N SER A 66 -1.07 -12.86 5.52
CA SER A 66 -0.42 -13.07 6.83
C SER A 66 -0.88 -12.05 7.87
N LEU A 67 -0.99 -10.78 7.49
CA LEU A 67 -1.54 -9.72 8.37
C LEU A 67 -2.99 -10.01 8.80
N THR A 68 -3.79 -10.60 7.90
CA THR A 68 -5.20 -10.93 8.18
C THR A 68 -5.32 -12.14 9.10
N ASP A 69 -4.45 -13.14 8.94
CA ASP A 69 -4.44 -14.34 9.78
C ASP A 69 -3.92 -14.03 11.19
N ASP A 70 -2.90 -13.17 11.32
CA ASP A 70 -2.41 -12.67 12.62
C ASP A 70 -3.48 -11.87 13.38
N ALA A 71 -4.32 -11.12 12.66
CA ALA A 71 -5.44 -10.39 13.24
C ALA A 71 -6.57 -11.30 13.74
N LYS A 72 -6.73 -12.51 13.19
CA LYS A 72 -7.72 -13.51 13.65
C LYS A 72 -7.22 -14.39 14.79
N ALA A 73 -5.90 -14.51 14.95
CA ALA A 73 -5.27 -15.32 15.98
C ALA A 73 -5.14 -14.59 17.34
N ARG A 74 -5.45 -13.29 17.38
CA ARG A 74 -5.55 -12.47 18.59
C ARG A 74 -7.00 -12.33 19.04
#